data_AF-A0A350M6I2-F1
#
_entry.id   AF-A0A350M6I2-F1
#
_cell.length_a   1.000
_cell.length_b   1.000
_cell.length_c   1.000
_cell.angle_alpha   90.00
_cell.angle_beta   90.00
_cell.angle_gamma   90.00
#
_symmetry.space_group_name_H-M   'P 1'
#
loop_
_entity.id
_entity.type
_entity.pdbx_description
1 polymer ?
#
loop_
_entity_poly.entity_id
_entity_poly.type
_entity_poly.pdbx_seq_one_letter_code
_entity_poly.pdbx_strand_id
1 'polypeptide(L)'
;MGVVKKQSIQNTVIQYLGIALGYFSSVILFTEILDIEQYGLTRVLFAIAGIYVNISSLGTFKIVVRFLPFFKTENGRHNGFLTFNLLFSLLGFLGVTAFYIILRDPITSQYQDSSKLFVENYFYVIMLAFLMLYTSLLENYLMAMRKTVFTNFLKSIFIRLIWILQIVLYYYKFYDFETFLFLYVSSYFVNLLIMVFYLYYLKEFQWSLE
;
A
#
# COMPACT_ATOMS: atom_id res chain seq x y z
N MET A 1 16.42 17.00 21.72
CA MET A 1 16.26 17.61 20.36
C MET A 1 17.07 16.89 19.26
N GLY A 2 18.27 16.35 19.51
CA GLY A 2 19.11 15.72 18.47
C GLY A 2 18.51 14.48 17.77
N VAL A 3 17.79 13.62 18.51
CA VAL A 3 17.14 12.41 17.92
C VAL A 3 16.06 12.78 16.91
N VAL A 4 15.27 13.82 17.19
CA VAL A 4 14.22 14.32 16.28
C VAL A 4 14.87 14.90 15.02
N LYS A 5 15.93 15.71 15.15
CA LYS A 5 16.67 16.26 14.01
C LYS A 5 17.25 15.16 13.11
N LYS A 6 17.85 14.12 13.70
CA LYS A 6 18.39 12.97 12.96
C LYS A 6 17.28 12.22 12.20
N GLN A 7 16.14 11.97 12.84
CA GLN A 7 14.99 11.32 12.19
C GLN A 7 14.43 12.14 11.03
N SER A 8 14.27 13.46 11.21
CA SER A 8 13.81 14.34 10.14
C SER A 8 14.75 14.31 8.93
N ILE A 9 16.06 14.43 9.14
CA ILE A 9 17.05 14.37 8.05
C ILE A 9 16.98 13.02 7.32
N GLN A 10 16.93 11.91 8.07
CA GLN A 10 16.82 10.57 7.47
C GLN A 10 15.54 10.42 6.65
N ASN A 11 14.41 10.88 7.18
CA ASN A 11 13.13 10.87 6.47
C ASN A 11 13.17 11.69 5.19
N THR A 12 13.80 12.87 5.23
CA THR A 12 13.96 13.73 4.05
C THR A 12 14.81 13.04 2.98
N VAL A 13 15.97 12.49 3.35
CA VAL A 13 16.84 11.76 2.41
C VAL A 13 16.11 10.58 1.78
N ILE A 14 15.39 9.79 2.59
CA ILE A 14 14.61 8.65 2.10
C ILE A 14 13.53 9.09 1.10
N GLN A 15 12.82 10.19 1.40
CA GLN A 15 11.78 10.70 0.50
C GLN A 15 12.36 11.19 -0.83
N TYR A 16 13.47 11.94 -0.81
CA TYR A 16 14.12 12.39 -2.05
C TYR A 16 14.67 11.23 -2.89
N LEU A 17 15.34 10.26 -2.27
CA LEU A 17 15.78 9.05 -2.95
C LEU A 17 14.60 8.26 -3.49
N GLY A 18 13.53 8.16 -2.72
CA GLY A 18 12.27 7.59 -3.15
C GLY A 18 11.79 8.24 -4.44
N ILE A 19 11.61 9.57 -4.45
CA ILE A 19 11.19 10.35 -5.63
C ILE A 19 12.07 10.03 -6.84
N ALA A 20 13.40 10.10 -6.69
CA ALA A 20 14.33 9.77 -7.77
C ALA A 20 14.14 8.34 -8.30
N LEU A 21 14.02 7.35 -7.40
CA LEU A 21 13.78 5.97 -7.79
C LEU A 21 12.43 5.75 -8.48
N GLY A 22 11.40 6.52 -8.16
CA GLY A 22 10.10 6.35 -8.84
C GLY A 22 9.99 7.10 -10.14
N TYR A 23 10.73 8.20 -10.28
CA TYR A 23 10.95 8.77 -11.60
C TYR A 23 11.66 7.74 -12.48
N PHE A 24 12.74 7.13 -11.98
CA PHE A 24 13.47 6.08 -12.71
C PHE A 24 12.59 4.87 -13.04
N SER A 25 11.86 4.32 -12.06
CA SER A 25 10.99 3.17 -12.31
C SER A 25 9.84 3.52 -13.25
N SER A 26 9.10 4.59 -12.98
CA SER A 26 7.82 4.82 -13.66
C SER A 26 7.92 5.67 -14.94
N VAL A 27 8.88 6.60 -15.04
CA VAL A 27 9.01 7.51 -16.19
C VAL A 27 10.06 7.04 -17.19
N ILE A 28 11.05 6.26 -16.76
CA ILE A 28 12.09 5.73 -17.65
C ILE A 28 11.82 4.26 -17.94
N LEU A 29 11.82 3.39 -16.92
CA LEU A 29 11.72 1.95 -17.18
C LEU A 29 10.33 1.54 -17.71
N PHE A 30 9.25 1.97 -17.06
CA PHE A 30 7.91 1.49 -17.41
C PHE A 30 7.44 2.01 -18.78
N THR A 31 7.80 3.23 -19.15
CA THR A 31 7.44 3.85 -20.44
C THR A 31 8.23 3.28 -21.62
N GLU A 32 9.48 2.86 -21.41
CA GLU A 32 10.32 2.25 -22.44
C GLU A 32 10.03 0.74 -22.61
N ILE A 33 9.68 0.04 -21.53
CA ILE A 33 9.56 -1.42 -21.51
C ILE A 33 8.11 -1.90 -21.71
N LEU A 34 7.13 -1.22 -21.11
CA LEU A 34 5.72 -1.60 -21.24
C LEU A 34 5.07 -0.85 -22.39
N ASP A 35 4.10 -1.50 -23.02
CA ASP A 35 3.24 -0.82 -23.99
C ASP A 35 2.36 0.24 -23.31
N ILE A 36 1.88 1.21 -24.09
CA ILE A 36 1.09 2.35 -23.60
C ILE A 36 -0.16 1.86 -22.85
N GLU A 37 -0.83 0.82 -23.37
CA GLU A 37 -2.01 0.23 -22.75
C GLU A 37 -1.67 -0.47 -21.43
N GLN A 38 -0.56 -1.20 -21.38
CA GLN A 38 -0.09 -1.92 -20.20
C GLN A 38 0.30 -0.94 -19.08
N TYR A 39 1.07 0.10 -19.42
CA TYR A 39 1.44 1.15 -18.48
C TYR A 39 0.19 1.92 -18.01
N GLY A 40 -0.72 2.26 -18.93
CA GLY A 40 -2.01 2.88 -18.62
C GLY A 40 -2.83 2.05 -17.63
N LEU A 41 -2.92 0.74 -17.83
CA LEU A 41 -3.60 -0.18 -16.91
C LEU A 41 -3.02 -0.10 -15.50
N THR A 42 -1.68 -0.17 -15.35
CA THR A 42 -1.06 -0.09 -14.01
C THR A 42 -1.40 1.22 -13.30
N ARG A 43 -1.48 2.34 -14.03
CA ARG A 43 -1.85 3.65 -13.47
C ARG A 43 -3.30 3.70 -13.02
N VAL A 44 -4.22 3.22 -13.85
CA VAL A 44 -5.65 3.19 -13.55
C VAL A 44 -5.95 2.27 -12.35
N LEU A 45 -5.35 1.07 -12.31
CA LEU A 45 -5.49 0.14 -11.18
C LEU A 45 -5.09 0.80 -9.86
N PHE A 46 -3.94 1.47 -9.83
CA PHE A 46 -3.44 2.14 -8.63
C PHE A 46 -4.26 3.37 -8.24
N ALA A 47 -4.75 4.14 -9.21
CA ALA A 47 -5.59 5.29 -8.96
C ALA A 47 -6.93 4.87 -8.32
N ILE A 48 -7.59 3.87 -8.89
CA ILE A 48 -8.86 3.35 -8.37
C ILE A 48 -8.64 2.69 -7.00
N ALA A 49 -7.59 1.87 -6.85
CA ALA A 49 -7.24 1.29 -5.55
C ALA A 49 -6.92 2.38 -4.50
N GLY A 50 -6.28 3.49 -4.89
CA GLY A 50 -6.06 4.63 -4.02
C GLY A 50 -7.35 5.28 -3.54
N ILE A 51 -8.31 5.51 -4.43
CA ILE A 51 -9.65 6.01 -4.07
C ILE A 51 -10.34 5.02 -3.12
N TYR A 52 -10.28 3.74 -3.45
CA TYR A 52 -10.81 2.65 -2.64
C TYR A 52 -10.27 2.69 -1.21
N VAL A 53 -8.95 2.82 -1.04
CA VAL A 53 -8.29 2.90 0.27
C VAL A 53 -8.75 4.13 1.06
N ASN A 54 -8.90 5.29 0.41
CA ASN A 54 -9.33 6.49 1.10
C ASN A 54 -10.74 6.35 1.70
N ILE A 55 -11.67 5.77 0.94
CA ILE A 55 -13.05 5.55 1.40
C ILE A 55 -13.10 4.42 2.44
N SER A 56 -12.45 3.29 2.17
CA SER A 56 -12.48 2.11 3.04
C SER A 56 -11.75 2.31 4.37
N SER A 57 -10.80 3.24 4.43
CA SER A 57 -10.13 3.60 5.68
C SER A 57 -11.07 4.23 6.71
N LEU A 58 -12.25 4.73 6.31
CA LEU A 58 -13.23 5.39 7.18
C LEU A 58 -12.63 6.48 8.11
N GLY A 59 -11.55 7.13 7.67
CA GLY A 59 -10.83 8.14 8.47
C GLY A 59 -9.97 7.57 9.60
N THR A 60 -9.83 6.25 9.70
CA THR A 60 -9.14 5.57 10.80
C THR A 60 -7.64 5.90 10.84
N PHE A 61 -7.03 6.29 9.71
CA PHE A 61 -5.66 6.82 9.71
C PHE A 61 -5.46 8.00 10.67
N LYS A 62 -6.45 8.89 10.79
CA LYS A 62 -6.40 10.04 11.72
C LYS A 62 -6.70 9.62 13.16
N ILE A 63 -7.56 8.62 13.34
CA ILE A 63 -7.93 8.08 14.66
C ILE A 63 -6.71 7.40 15.29
N VAL A 64 -5.95 6.61 14.51
CA VAL A 64 -4.73 5.96 14.97
C VAL A 64 -3.72 6.96 15.53
N VAL A 65 -3.37 7.99 14.75
CA VAL A 65 -2.36 8.97 15.18
C VAL A 65 -2.83 9.77 16.40
N ARG A 66 -4.14 10.06 16.52
CA ARG A 66 -4.70 10.88 17.60
C ARG A 66 -4.92 10.13 18.90
N PHE A 67 -5.41 8.89 18.84
CA PHE A 67 -5.84 8.14 20.03
C PHE A 67 -4.80 7.13 20.51
N LEU A 68 -3.83 6.72 19.68
CA LEU A 68 -2.76 5.81 20.11
C LEU A 68 -1.94 6.31 21.33
N PRO A 69 -1.69 7.62 21.52
CA PRO A 69 -1.07 8.14 22.75
C PRO A 69 -1.92 7.95 24.01
N PHE A 70 -3.26 7.91 23.88
CA PHE A 70 -4.20 7.77 25.00
C PHE A 70 -4.38 6.31 25.42
N PHE A 71 -4.10 5.35 24.54
CA PHE A 71 -4.08 3.91 24.84
C PHE A 71 -2.71 3.43 25.38
N LYS A 72 -1.85 4.34 25.85
CA LYS A 72 -0.65 3.98 26.61
C LYS A 72 -1.04 3.70 28.06
N THR A 73 -1.21 2.43 28.40
CA THR A 73 -1.37 1.99 29.80
C THR A 73 -0.02 2.08 30.54
N GLU A 74 -0.01 2.11 31.87
CA GLU A 74 1.20 2.17 32.73
C GLU A 74 2.25 1.08 32.43
N ASN A 75 1.86 -0.03 31.77
CA ASN A 75 2.74 -1.12 31.35
C ASN A 75 3.39 -0.93 29.96
N GLY A 76 3.13 0.19 29.26
CA GLY A 76 3.74 0.51 27.97
C GLY A 76 3.25 -0.34 26.78
N ARG A 77 2.10 -1.03 26.91
CA ARG A 77 1.53 -1.92 25.89
C ARG A 77 0.25 -1.35 25.30
N HIS A 78 0.05 -1.54 23.99
CA HIS A 78 -1.10 -1.04 23.23
C HIS A 78 -2.20 -2.11 23.11
N ASN A 79 -2.98 -2.32 24.18
CA ASN A 79 -4.03 -3.36 24.25
C ASN A 79 -5.08 -3.21 23.13
N GLY A 80 -5.13 -4.15 22.19
CA GLY A 80 -6.25 -4.37 21.25
C GLY A 80 -6.51 -3.28 20.19
N PHE A 81 -5.91 -2.09 20.30
CA PHE A 81 -6.19 -0.95 19.41
C PHE A 81 -5.85 -1.24 17.94
N LEU A 82 -4.74 -1.95 17.69
CA LEU A 82 -4.38 -2.40 16.34
C LEU A 82 -5.45 -3.34 15.77
N THR A 83 -5.87 -4.34 16.54
CA THR A 83 -6.89 -5.31 16.13
C THR A 83 -8.23 -4.62 15.86
N PHE A 84 -8.66 -3.70 16.73
CA PHE A 84 -9.87 -2.90 16.52
C PHE A 84 -9.80 -2.10 15.22
N ASN A 85 -8.68 -1.41 14.98
CA ASN A 85 -8.47 -0.63 13.76
C ASN A 85 -8.49 -1.51 12.50
N LEU A 86 -7.85 -2.68 12.54
CA LEU A 86 -7.84 -3.63 11.43
C LEU A 86 -9.24 -4.19 11.15
N LEU A 87 -10.02 -4.53 12.17
CA LEU A 87 -11.39 -5.02 12.02
C LEU A 87 -12.35 -3.92 11.53
N PHE A 88 -12.23 -2.71 12.07
CA PHE A 88 -13.05 -1.58 11.65
C PHE A 88 -12.78 -1.19 10.19
N SER A 89 -11.51 -1.18 9.78
CA SER A 89 -11.12 -0.94 8.38
C SER A 89 -11.53 -2.09 7.46
N LEU A 90 -11.61 -3.33 7.97
CA LEU A 90 -12.15 -4.46 7.21
C LEU A 90 -13.63 -4.27 6.89
N LEU A 91 -14.43 -3.79 7.84
CA LEU A 91 -15.84 -3.47 7.60
C LEU A 91 -16.00 -2.37 6.55
N GLY A 92 -15.18 -1.31 6.64
CA GLY A 92 -15.12 -0.26 5.62
C GLY A 92 -14.73 -0.80 4.25
N PHE A 93 -13.74 -1.69 4.19
CA PHE A 93 -13.32 -2.36 2.96
C PHE A 93 -14.44 -3.17 2.34
N LEU A 94 -15.12 -4.03 3.11
CA LEU A 94 -16.22 -4.87 2.64
C LEU A 94 -17.40 -4.03 2.11
N GLY A 95 -17.73 -2.93 2.80
CA GLY A 95 -18.74 -1.99 2.33
C GLY A 95 -18.39 -1.41 0.97
N VAL A 96 -17.17 -0.91 0.80
CA VAL A 96 -16.68 -0.40 -0.49
C VAL A 96 -16.61 -1.51 -1.55
N THR A 97 -16.26 -2.76 -1.18
CA THR A 97 -16.25 -3.90 -2.10
C THR A 97 -17.64 -4.14 -2.68
N ALA A 98 -18.66 -4.16 -1.81
CA ALA A 98 -20.03 -4.38 -2.23
C ALA A 98 -20.47 -3.29 -3.22
N PHE A 99 -20.22 -2.01 -2.90
CA PHE A 99 -20.50 -0.91 -3.83
C PHE A 99 -19.73 -1.03 -5.15
N TYR A 100 -18.46 -1.41 -5.11
CA TYR A 100 -17.62 -1.58 -6.31
C TYR A 100 -18.11 -2.72 -7.20
N ILE A 101 -18.60 -3.82 -6.64
CA ILE A 101 -19.17 -4.92 -7.42
C ILE A 101 -20.53 -4.52 -8.03
N ILE A 102 -21.38 -3.82 -7.28
CA ILE A 102 -22.70 -3.35 -7.78
C ILE A 102 -22.52 -2.34 -8.90
N LEU A 103 -21.52 -1.46 -8.81
CA LEU A 103 -21.22 -0.45 -9.83
C LEU A 103 -20.41 -0.99 -11.02
N ARG A 104 -20.21 -2.32 -11.12
CA ARG A 104 -19.43 -2.91 -12.21
C ARG A 104 -19.95 -2.51 -13.58
N ASP A 105 -21.25 -2.58 -13.83
CA ASP A 105 -21.83 -2.29 -15.15
C ASP A 105 -21.67 -0.80 -15.57
N PRO A 106 -22.00 0.20 -14.73
CA PRO A 106 -21.74 1.59 -15.07
C PRO A 106 -20.25 1.93 -15.16
N ILE A 107 -19.38 1.26 -14.41
CA ILE A 107 -17.92 1.47 -14.51
C ILE A 107 -17.41 0.86 -15.82
N THR A 108 -17.70 -0.42 -16.07
CA THR A 108 -17.17 -1.13 -17.25
C THR A 108 -17.68 -0.55 -18.57
N SER A 109 -18.92 -0.04 -18.64
CA SER A 109 -19.43 0.63 -19.84
C SER A 109 -18.68 1.92 -20.19
N GLN A 110 -18.14 2.65 -19.21
CA GLN A 110 -17.31 3.83 -19.45
C GLN A 110 -15.88 3.48 -19.92
N TYR A 111 -15.40 2.28 -19.62
CA TYR A 111 -14.05 1.82 -19.98
C TYR A 111 -14.03 0.81 -21.14
N GLN A 112 -15.19 0.42 -21.67
CA GLN A 112 -15.31 -0.57 -22.75
C GLN A 112 -14.63 -0.14 -24.05
N ASP A 113 -14.71 1.15 -24.39
CA ASP A 113 -14.12 1.70 -25.61
C ASP A 113 -12.65 2.13 -25.45
N SER A 114 -12.19 2.34 -24.20
CA SER A 114 -10.85 2.89 -23.93
C SER A 114 -9.86 1.90 -23.30
N SER A 115 -10.33 0.88 -22.58
CA SER A 115 -9.47 -0.01 -21.78
C SER A 115 -10.07 -1.42 -21.59
N LYS A 116 -10.14 -2.24 -22.64
CA LYS A 116 -10.52 -3.67 -22.51
C LYS A 116 -9.67 -4.41 -21.47
N LEU A 117 -8.36 -4.11 -21.44
CA LEU A 117 -7.41 -4.67 -20.47
C LEU A 117 -7.80 -4.40 -19.01
N PHE A 118 -8.49 -3.28 -18.74
CA PHE A 118 -8.99 -2.97 -17.39
C PHE A 118 -10.20 -3.82 -17.00
N VAL A 119 -11.11 -4.08 -17.95
CA VAL A 119 -12.31 -4.90 -17.71
C VAL A 119 -11.93 -6.33 -17.35
N GLU A 120 -10.91 -6.89 -18.01
CA GLU A 120 -10.36 -8.21 -17.70
C GLU A 120 -9.69 -8.25 -16.32
N ASN A 121 -9.03 -7.16 -15.93
CA ASN A 121 -8.31 -7.05 -14.66
C ASN A 121 -9.12 -6.36 -13.54
N TYR A 122 -10.44 -6.28 -13.66
CA TYR A 122 -11.30 -5.55 -12.73
C TYR A 122 -11.15 -5.98 -11.28
N PHE A 123 -10.95 -7.28 -11.04
CA PHE A 123 -10.80 -7.86 -9.70
C PHE A 123 -9.43 -7.59 -9.07
N TYR A 124 -8.39 -7.31 -9.86
CA TYR A 124 -7.08 -6.92 -9.33
C TYR A 124 -7.15 -5.64 -8.51
N VAL A 125 -8.10 -4.74 -8.80
CA VAL A 125 -8.34 -3.54 -7.99
C VAL A 125 -8.70 -3.91 -6.55
N ILE A 126 -9.56 -4.90 -6.34
CA ILE A 126 -10.00 -5.31 -5.01
C ILE A 126 -8.82 -5.87 -4.22
N MET A 127 -8.03 -6.75 -4.84
CA MET A 127 -6.82 -7.31 -4.23
C MET A 127 -5.80 -6.23 -3.90
N LEU A 128 -5.49 -5.34 -4.87
CA LEU A 128 -4.55 -4.25 -4.68
C LEU A 128 -5.02 -3.29 -3.58
N ALA A 129 -6.30 -2.91 -3.58
CA ALA A 129 -6.89 -2.03 -2.58
C ALA A 129 -6.81 -2.63 -1.17
N PHE A 130 -7.08 -3.92 -1.02
CA PHE A 130 -6.92 -4.62 0.26
C PHE A 130 -5.47 -4.53 0.75
N LEU A 131 -4.51 -4.90 -0.10
CA LEU A 131 -3.09 -4.88 0.26
C LEU A 131 -2.60 -3.46 0.59
N MET A 132 -3.00 -2.47 -0.21
CA MET A 132 -2.66 -1.06 0.02
C MET A 132 -3.29 -0.52 1.32
N LEU A 133 -4.55 -0.87 1.62
CA LEU A 133 -5.24 -0.46 2.84
C LEU A 133 -4.50 -0.97 4.07
N TYR A 134 -4.26 -2.27 4.15
CA TYR A 134 -3.60 -2.89 5.29
C TYR A 134 -2.15 -2.42 5.45
N THR A 135 -1.41 -2.29 4.35
CA THR A 135 -0.05 -1.72 4.39
C THR A 135 -0.09 -0.30 4.95
N SER A 136 -1.06 0.53 4.52
CA SER A 136 -1.22 1.90 5.02
C SER A 136 -1.64 1.95 6.49
N LEU A 137 -2.46 1.02 6.98
CA LEU A 137 -2.84 0.93 8.39
C LEU A 137 -1.63 0.62 9.28
N LEU A 138 -0.82 -0.36 8.89
CA LEU A 138 0.41 -0.71 9.61
C LEU A 138 1.46 0.41 9.53
N GLU A 139 1.58 1.07 8.38
CA GLU A 139 2.44 2.24 8.18
C GLU A 139 2.08 3.33 9.22
N ASN A 140 0.81 3.72 9.28
CA ASN A 140 0.34 4.75 10.21
C ASN A 140 0.55 4.35 11.68
N TYR A 141 0.32 3.07 12.01
CA TYR A 141 0.55 2.55 13.35
C TYR A 141 2.03 2.62 13.76
N LEU A 142 2.93 2.14 12.90
CA LEU A 142 4.39 2.19 13.12
C LEU A 142 4.91 3.64 13.16
N MET A 143 4.36 4.54 12.35
CA MET A 143 4.67 5.97 12.43
C MET A 143 4.28 6.57 13.79
N ALA A 144 3.11 6.21 14.31
CA ALA A 144 2.65 6.65 15.64
C ALA A 144 3.58 6.13 16.77
N MET A 145 4.19 4.96 16.58
CA MET A 145 5.24 4.40 17.44
C MET A 145 6.65 5.01 17.20
N ARG A 146 6.76 6.10 16.43
CA ARG A 146 8.01 6.79 16.07
C ARG A 146 8.99 5.95 15.23
N LYS A 147 8.50 4.95 14.47
CA LYS A 147 9.29 4.15 13.52
C LYS A 147 9.21 4.71 12.08
N THR A 148 9.19 6.04 11.96
CA THR A 148 8.94 6.76 10.69
C THR A 148 10.01 6.50 9.62
N VAL A 149 11.27 6.34 10.01
CA VAL A 149 12.38 6.06 9.07
C VAL A 149 12.18 4.73 8.36
N PHE A 150 11.77 3.70 9.11
CA PHE A 150 11.54 2.36 8.57
C PHE A 150 10.33 2.32 7.63
N THR A 151 9.22 2.92 8.04
CA THR A 151 8.00 2.97 7.22
C THR A 151 8.21 3.76 5.94
N ASN A 152 8.89 4.91 6.02
CA ASN A 152 9.21 5.72 4.85
C ASN A 152 10.14 4.99 3.89
N PHE A 153 11.11 4.22 4.41
CA PHE A 153 11.99 3.39 3.58
C PHE A 153 11.20 2.34 2.81
N LEU A 154 10.30 1.60 3.49
CA LEU A 154 9.50 0.56 2.84
C LEU A 154 8.60 1.11 1.74
N LYS A 155 7.93 2.23 2.00
CA LYS A 155 6.99 2.87 1.05
C LYS A 155 7.66 3.57 -0.11
N SER A 156 8.82 4.19 0.13
CA SER A 156 9.44 5.08 -0.86
C SER A 156 10.53 4.39 -1.67
N ILE A 157 11.28 3.48 -1.05
CA ILE A 157 12.47 2.87 -1.67
C ILE A 157 12.21 1.39 -1.93
N PHE A 158 11.87 0.61 -0.90
CA PHE A 158 11.79 -0.84 -1.00
C PHE A 158 10.80 -1.33 -2.08
N ILE A 159 9.57 -0.79 -2.09
CA ILE A 159 8.57 -1.16 -3.10
C ILE A 159 9.05 -0.83 -4.52
N ARG A 160 9.76 0.30 -4.70
CA ARG A 160 10.27 0.73 -6.00
C ARG A 160 11.41 -0.18 -6.46
N LEU A 161 12.26 -0.63 -5.55
CA LEU A 161 13.31 -1.61 -5.87
C LEU A 161 12.70 -2.95 -6.33
N ILE A 162 11.62 -3.41 -5.69
CA ILE A 162 10.90 -4.62 -6.14
C ILE A 162 10.34 -4.41 -7.55
N TRP A 163 9.69 -3.29 -7.82
CA TRP A 163 9.13 -3.00 -9.14
C TRP A 163 10.19 -2.84 -10.22
N ILE A 164 11.33 -2.22 -9.91
CA ILE A 164 12.49 -2.12 -10.80
C ILE A 164 13.01 -3.52 -11.12
N LEU A 165 13.16 -4.38 -10.11
CA LEU A 165 13.59 -5.77 -10.33
C LEU A 165 12.59 -6.52 -11.22
N GLN A 166 11.30 -6.37 -10.97
CA GLN A 166 10.25 -7.02 -11.77
C GLN A 166 10.26 -6.55 -13.23
N ILE A 167 10.30 -5.24 -13.48
CA ILE A 167 10.29 -4.75 -14.86
C ILE A 167 11.55 -5.15 -15.62
N VAL A 168 12.71 -5.23 -14.95
CA VAL A 168 13.95 -5.73 -15.55
C VAL A 168 13.83 -7.22 -15.89
N LEU A 169 13.27 -8.05 -15.00
CA LEU A 169 13.02 -9.47 -15.29
C LEU A 169 12.02 -9.65 -16.44
N TYR A 170 10.98 -8.81 -16.50
CA TYR A 170 10.04 -8.79 -17.61
C TYR A 170 10.72 -8.41 -18.94
N TYR A 171 11.61 -7.42 -18.93
CA TYR A 171 12.40 -7.02 -20.11
C TYR A 171 13.25 -8.17 -20.67
N TYR A 172 13.85 -8.98 -19.79
CA TYR A 172 14.58 -10.20 -20.16
C TYR A 172 13.65 -11.38 -20.53
N LYS A 173 12.34 -11.16 -20.61
CA LYS A 173 11.32 -12.15 -21.01
C LYS A 173 11.28 -13.39 -20.12
N PHE A 174 11.58 -13.26 -18.82
CA PHE A 174 11.43 -14.36 -17.86
C PHE A 174 9.96 -14.79 -17.68
N TYR A 175 9.01 -13.89 -17.92
CA TYR A 175 7.57 -14.13 -17.81
C TYR A 175 6.78 -13.12 -18.67
N ASP A 176 5.48 -13.37 -18.82
CA ASP A 176 4.55 -12.57 -19.62
C ASP A 176 3.95 -11.39 -18.83
N PHE A 177 3.10 -10.58 -19.50
CA PHE A 177 2.52 -9.40 -18.88
C PHE A 177 1.54 -9.74 -17.75
N GLU A 178 0.78 -10.83 -17.86
CA GLU A 178 -0.15 -11.24 -16.82
C GLU A 178 0.60 -11.61 -15.53
N THR A 179 1.68 -12.39 -15.65
CA THR A 179 2.55 -12.72 -14.52
C THR A 179 3.24 -11.46 -13.97
N PHE A 180 3.70 -10.55 -14.83
CA PHE A 180 4.25 -9.27 -14.41
C PHE A 180 3.25 -8.49 -13.56
N LEU A 181 2.01 -8.35 -14.03
CA LEU A 181 0.96 -7.60 -13.33
C LEU A 181 0.64 -8.23 -11.97
N PHE A 182 0.52 -9.56 -11.93
CA PHE A 182 0.30 -10.30 -10.68
C PHE A 182 1.43 -10.07 -9.67
N LEU A 183 2.70 -10.18 -10.09
CA LEU A 183 3.86 -9.91 -9.24
C LEU A 183 3.91 -8.44 -8.79
N TYR A 184 3.59 -7.51 -9.70
CA TYR A 184 3.55 -6.08 -9.43
C TYR A 184 2.55 -5.73 -8.33
N VAL A 185 1.31 -6.24 -8.41
CA VAL A 185 0.30 -6.08 -7.36
C VAL A 185 0.71 -6.79 -6.07
N SER A 186 1.23 -8.01 -6.18
CA SER A 186 1.68 -8.82 -5.02
C SER A 186 2.88 -8.21 -4.29
N SER A 187 3.57 -7.22 -4.87
CA SER A 187 4.64 -6.49 -4.19
C SER A 187 4.17 -5.80 -2.91
N TYR A 188 2.91 -5.37 -2.85
CA TYR A 188 2.34 -4.84 -1.60
C TYR A 188 2.12 -5.91 -0.55
N PHE A 189 1.85 -7.16 -0.94
CA PHE A 189 1.75 -8.26 0.00
C PHE A 189 3.08 -8.53 0.68
N VAL A 190 4.20 -8.48 -0.08
CA VAL A 190 5.54 -8.57 0.50
C VAL A 190 5.80 -7.44 1.49
N ASN A 191 5.42 -6.21 1.14
CA ASN A 191 5.56 -5.04 2.02
C ASN A 191 4.75 -5.21 3.32
N LEU A 192 3.49 -5.64 3.19
CA LEU A 192 2.60 -5.95 4.30
C LEU A 192 3.22 -6.99 5.23
N LEU A 193 3.71 -8.10 4.69
CA LEU A 193 4.37 -9.15 5.48
C LEU A 193 5.56 -8.62 6.25
N ILE A 194 6.43 -7.82 5.62
CA ILE A 194 7.59 -7.22 6.29
C ILE A 194 7.15 -6.33 7.46
N MET A 195 6.09 -5.52 7.28
CA MET A 195 5.55 -4.70 8.36
C MET A 195 4.97 -5.55 9.50
N VAL A 196 4.26 -6.64 9.19
CA VAL A 196 3.73 -7.58 10.19
C VAL A 196 4.86 -8.25 10.96
N PHE A 197 5.89 -8.77 10.28
CA PHE A 197 7.06 -9.37 10.93
C PHE A 197 7.81 -8.35 11.80
N TYR A 198 7.93 -7.11 11.34
CA TYR A 198 8.54 -6.05 12.13
C TYR A 198 7.74 -5.74 13.41
N LEU A 199 6.41 -5.72 13.33
CA LEU A 199 5.54 -5.56 14.51
C LEU A 199 5.66 -6.74 15.48
N TYR A 200 5.76 -7.97 14.96
CA TYR A 200 5.99 -9.16 15.77
C TYR A 200 7.33 -9.10 16.49
N TYR A 201 8.41 -8.71 15.79
CA TYR A 201 9.73 -8.50 16.38
C TYR A 201 9.73 -7.45 17.50
N LEU A 202 8.92 -6.40 17.37
CA LEU A 202 8.75 -5.39 18.40
C LEU A 202 7.92 -5.87 19.62
N LYS A 203 7.36 -7.08 19.60
CA LYS A 203 6.47 -7.66 20.63
C LYS A 203 5.18 -6.87 20.90
N GLU A 204 4.78 -6.05 19.94
CA GLU A 204 3.60 -5.17 20.02
C GLU A 204 2.37 -5.79 19.36
N PHE A 205 2.52 -6.98 18.78
CA PHE A 205 1.43 -7.75 18.21
C PHE A 205 0.75 -8.58 19.30
N GLN A 206 -0.30 -8.03 19.93
CA GLN A 206 -1.12 -8.77 20.90
C GLN A 206 -2.59 -8.80 20.48
N TRP A 207 -3.07 -10.01 20.22
CA TRP A 207 -4.47 -10.37 20.06
C TRP A 207 -5.18 -10.52 21.43
N SER A 208 -5.21 -9.48 22.27
CA SER A 208 -6.11 -9.51 23.44
C SER A 208 -7.22 -8.47 23.27
N LEU A 209 -8.44 -8.99 23.14
CA LEU A 209 -9.71 -8.26 23.24
C LEU A 209 -10.25 -8.38 24.68
N GLU A 210 -9.36 -8.35 25.67
CA GLU A 210 -9.68 -8.34 27.11
C GLU A 210 -9.13 -7.09 27.77
#